data_AF-A0A925QQ58-F1
#
_entry.id   AF-A0A925QQ58-F1
#
_cell.length_a   1.000
_cell.length_b   1.000
_cell.length_c   1.000
_cell.angle_alpha   90.00
_cell.angle_beta   90.00
_cell.angle_gamma   90.00
#
_symmetry.space_group_name_H-M   'P 1'
#
loop_
_entity.id
_entity.type
_entity.pdbx_description
1 polymer ?
#
loop_
_entity_poly.entity_id
_entity_poly.type
_entity_poly.pdbx_seq_one_letter_code
_entity_poly.pdbx_strand_id
1 'polypeptide(L)' 'MSSSAESVAMSKDLKERGWSFVGPTTVYAFMQAMGLVNDHIEGCSFREPALSARAELVLPRQLPAAL' A
#
# COMPACT_ATOMS: atom_id res chain seq x y z
N MET A 1 1.19 4.20 13.60
CA MET A 1 0.29 3.15 14.12
C MET A 1 0.67 1.81 13.49
N SER A 2 0.24 0.68 14.05
CA SER A 2 0.59 -0.67 13.52
C SER A 2 -0.55 -1.34 12.73
N SER A 3 -1.68 -0.67 12.52
CA SER A 3 -2.80 -1.14 11.69
C SER A 3 -3.65 0.04 11.20
N SER A 4 -4.49 -0.18 10.19
CA SER A 4 -5.50 0.79 9.70
C SER A 4 -6.82 0.09 9.36
N ALA A 5 -7.87 0.86 9.08
CA ALA A 5 -9.15 0.30 8.64
C ALA A 5 -9.01 -0.51 7.34
N GLU A 6 -8.19 -0.02 6.41
CA GLU A 6 -7.88 -0.67 5.14
C GLU A 6 -7.10 -1.97 5.35
N SER A 7 -6.14 -2.00 6.29
CA SER A 7 -5.38 -3.22 6.57
C SER A 7 -6.24 -4.30 7.25
N VAL A 8 -7.21 -3.90 8.06
CA VAL A 8 -8.23 -4.80 8.63
C VAL A 8 -9.12 -5.37 7.52
N ALA A 9 -9.61 -4.51 6.62
CA ALA A 9 -10.45 -4.93 5.50
C ALA A 9 -9.72 -5.90 4.56
N MET A 10 -8.47 -5.57 4.19
CA MET A 10 -7.64 -6.42 3.33
C MET A 10 -7.25 -7.73 4.03
N SER A 11 -6.94 -7.71 5.33
CA SER A 11 -6.70 -8.92 6.13
C SER A 11 -7.89 -9.88 6.08
N LYS A 12 -9.12 -9.36 6.16
CA LYS A 12 -10.34 -10.16 6.06
C LYS A 12 -10.49 -10.77 4.66
N ASP A 13 -10.40 -9.96 3.61
CA ASP A 13 -10.55 -10.43 2.21
C ASP A 13 -9.49 -11.49 1.85
N LEU A 14 -8.23 -11.30 2.27
CA LEU A 14 -7.16 -12.29 2.03
C LEU A 14 -7.44 -13.61 2.75
N LYS A 15 -7.96 -13.59 3.99
CA LYS A 15 -8.35 -14.82 4.70
C LYS A 15 -9.49 -15.54 4.00
N GLU A 16 -10.49 -14.81 3.51
CA GLU A 16 -11.61 -15.38 2.74
C GLU A 16 -11.14 -16.03 1.44
N ARG A 17 -10.04 -15.53 0.84
CA ARG A 17 -9.36 -16.13 -0.31
C ARG A 17 -8.42 -17.30 0.06
N GLY A 18 -8.38 -17.72 1.32
CA GLY A 18 -7.60 -18.87 1.78
C GLY A 18 -6.15 -18.56 2.20
N TRP A 19 -5.77 -17.29 2.33
CA TRP A 19 -4.43 -16.93 2.78
C TRP A 19 -4.26 -17.12 4.29
N SER A 20 -3.08 -17.56 4.70
CA SER A 20 -2.69 -17.72 6.12
C SER A 20 -1.67 -16.65 6.53
N PHE A 21 -1.56 -16.38 7.84
CA PHE A 21 -0.62 -15.40 8.42
C PHE A 21 -0.80 -13.93 7.98
N VAL A 22 -1.96 -13.60 7.40
CA VAL A 22 -2.31 -12.26 6.92
C VAL A 22 -3.12 -11.47 7.96
N GLY A 23 -2.62 -11.35 9.20
CA GLY A 23 -3.27 -10.51 10.23
C GLY A 23 -3.20 -9.01 9.91
N PRO A 24 -4.06 -8.15 10.49
CA PRO A 24 -4.12 -6.72 10.14
C PRO A 24 -2.79 -5.96 10.27
N THR A 25 -1.96 -6.31 11.25
CA THR A 25 -0.62 -5.73 11.42
C THR A 25 0.35 -6.18 10.33
N THR A 26 0.37 -7.48 10.00
CA THR A 26 1.18 -8.01 8.89
C THR A 26 0.77 -7.36 7.57
N VAL A 27 -0.53 -7.21 7.34
CA VAL A 27 -1.07 -6.57 6.14
C VAL A 27 -0.73 -5.09 6.11
N TYR A 28 -0.77 -4.38 7.25
CA TYR A 28 -0.32 -2.99 7.30
C TYR A 28 1.16 -2.84 6.98
N ALA A 29 2.02 -3.70 7.53
CA ALA A 29 3.44 -3.73 7.20
C ALA A 29 3.68 -4.04 5.71
N PHE A 30 2.91 -4.97 5.13
CA PHE A 30 2.92 -5.23 3.70
C PHE A 30 2.52 -3.98 2.89
N MET A 31 1.47 -3.27 3.31
CA MET A 31 1.04 -2.03 2.65
C MET A 31 2.12 -0.94 2.68
N GLN A 32 2.85 -0.80 3.79
CA GLN A 32 4.00 0.09 3.88
C GLN A 32 5.12 -0.36 2.93
N ALA A 33 5.48 -1.65 2.94
CA ALA A 33 6.57 -2.17 2.11
C ALA A 33 6.30 -2.05 0.60
N MET A 34 5.04 -2.20 0.17
CA MET A 34 4.63 -2.11 -1.23
C MET A 34 4.31 -0.67 -1.68
N GLY A 35 4.45 0.33 -0.80
CA GLY A 35 4.15 1.73 -1.13
C GLY A 35 2.67 2.07 -1.26
N LEU A 36 1.78 1.21 -0.74
CA LEU A 36 0.34 1.51 -0.63
C LEU A 36 0.09 2.62 0.40
N VAL A 37 0.94 2.66 1.45
CA VAL A 37 1.00 3.72 2.46
C VAL A 37 2.42 4.28 2.48
N ASN A 38 2.55 5.61 2.54
CA ASN A 38 3.85 6.27 2.73
C ASN A 38 3.99 6.76 4.18
N ASP A 39 4.53 5.89 5.02
CA ASP A 39 4.79 6.16 6.44
C ASP A 39 6.26 6.51 6.74
N HIS A 40 7.02 6.91 5.72
CA HIS A 40 8.35 7.45 5.96
C HIS A 40 8.26 8.64 6.94
N ILE A 41 9.06 8.59 8.00
CA ILE A 41 9.10 9.63 9.02
C ILE A 41 9.53 10.98 8.43
N GLU A 42 9.21 12.07 9.14
CA GLU A 42 9.64 13.41 8.74
C GLU A 42 11.17 13.51 8.71
N GLY A 43 11.71 14.16 7.68
CA GLY A 43 13.16 14.22 7.46
C GLY A 43 13.78 12.93 6.88
N CYS A 44 13.00 11.87 6.64
CA CYS A 44 13.50 10.71 5.89
C CYS A 44 13.82 11.12 4.44
N SER A 45 15.04 10.79 3.98
CA SER A 45 15.51 11.11 2.63
C SER A 45 14.65 10.53 1.50
N PHE A 46 13.83 9.52 1.79
CA PHE A 46 12.95 8.85 0.82
C PHE A 46 11.49 9.30 0.88
N ARG A 47 11.08 10.11 1.86
CA ARG A 47 9.69 10.57 1.99
C ARG A 47 9.25 11.38 0.76
N GLU A 48 10.00 12.45 0.44
CA GLU A 48 9.70 13.32 -0.71
C GLU A 48 9.89 12.64 -2.07
N PRO A 49 10.96 11.86 -2.31
CA PRO A 49 11.06 11.07 -3.54
C PRO A 49 9.88 10.11 -3.74
N ALA A 50 9.40 9.44 -2.69
CA ALA A 50 8.25 8.54 -2.79
C ALA A 50 6.96 9.30 -3.14
N LEU A 51 6.74 10.49 -2.58
CA LEU A 51 5.60 11.35 -2.95
C LEU A 51 5.68 11.81 -4.40
N SER A 52 6.86 12.20 -4.86
CA SER A 52 7.10 12.64 -6.24
C SER A 52 6.83 11.52 -7.24
N ALA A 53 7.39 10.33 -7.00
CA ALA A 53 7.15 9.15 -7.85
C ALA A 53 5.67 8.76 -7.89
N ARG A 54 4.95 8.90 -6.77
CA ARG A 54 3.50 8.63 -6.71
C ARG A 54 2.69 9.64 -7.55
N ALA A 55 3.10 10.90 -7.61
CA ALA A 55 2.42 11.92 -8.42
C ALA A 55 2.56 11.67 -9.93
N GLU A 56 3.66 11.04 -10.34
CA GLU A 56 3.96 10.70 -11.74
C GLU A 56 3.37 9.33 -12.16
N LEU A 57 2.84 8.54 -11.22
CA LEU A 57 2.32 7.21 -11.49
C LEU A 57 1.06 7.27 -12.36
N VAL A 58 1.17 6.78 -13.60
CA VAL A 58 0.03 6.58 -14.49
C VAL A 58 -0.60 5.21 -14.20
N LEU A 59 -1.85 5.20 -13.75
CA LEU A 59 -2.55 3.94 -13.47
C LEU A 59 -2.98 3.26 -14.77
N PRO A 60 -3.02 1.91 -14.83
CA PRO A 60 -3.49 1.18 -16.02
C PRO A 60 -4.87 1.62 -16.51
N ARG A 61 -5.79 1.97 -15.60
CA ARG A 61 -7.12 2.49 -15.94
C ARG A 61 -7.12 3.87 -16.61
N GLN A 62 -6.01 4.59 -16.52
CA GLN A 62 -5.80 5.93 -17.11
C GLN A 62 -5.01 5.85 -18.41
N LEU A 63 -4.55 4.65 -18.80
CA LEU A 63 -3.95 4.44 -20.11
C LEU A 63 -5.02 4.59 -21.20
N PRO A 64 -4.68 5.18 -22.35
CA PRO A 64 -5.60 5.20 -23.49
C PRO A 64 -6.00 3.78 -23.88
N ALA A 65 -7.23 3.59 -24.36
CA ALA A 65 -7.83 2.29 -24.66
C ALA A 65 -7.14 1.48 -25.79
N ALA A 66 -5.96 1.91 -26.24
CA ALA A 66 -5.19 1.30 -27.32
C ALA A 66 -3.72 1.18 -26.90
N LEU A 67 -3.41 0.06 -26.23
CA LEU A 67 -2.10 -0.60 -26.22
C LEU A 67 -2.33 -2.06 -26.59
#